data_AF-A0A2E5XIM5-F1
#
_entry.id   AF-A0A2E5XIM5-F1
#
_cell.length_a   1.000
_cell.length_b   1.000
_cell.length_c   1.000
_cell.angle_alpha   90.00
_cell.angle_beta   90.00
_cell.angle_gamma   90.00
#
_symmetry.space_group_name_H-M   'P 1'
#
loop_
_entity.id
_entity.type
_entity.pdbx_description
1 polymer ?
#
loop_
_entity_poly.entity_id
_entity_poly.type
_entity_poly.pdbx_seq_one_letter_code
_entity_poly.pdbx_strand_id
1 'polypeptide(L)'
;MIPLEDNFEDVLGKALRGTGISDGILEFLTGVPEDTIAKLKDGELDEDALRKVASPLGLDSNTLVERAHEAWMPEQVELEGLRQFNTVYDDMIVNNYLVWDLASKEAALFDTGTDASGALGLVNELGLELTHLFLTHTHLDHIMDRAAVEAHNPKLETLISGLEPVEGAIRFQPGDVFSVGTLQVSTRLTKGHSPGATSYVINGLGRPVAMVGDALFAQSMGGGMISYQDALATNRSEIFTLQDDTVLCPGHGPMTTVGEEKAHNPFYPEFK
;
A
#
# COMPACT_ATOMS: atom_id res chain seq x y z
N MET A 1 -9.96 -8.70 12.55
CA MET A 1 -9.88 -8.23 11.14
C MET A 1 -9.29 -6.84 11.21
N ILE A 2 -8.26 -6.57 10.42
CA ILE A 2 -7.60 -5.26 10.35
C ILE A 2 -8.60 -4.30 9.66
N PRO A 3 -8.89 -3.12 10.21
CA PRO A 3 -9.78 -2.16 9.56
C PRO A 3 -9.15 -1.64 8.26
N LEU A 4 -9.97 -1.18 7.32
CA LEU A 4 -9.46 -0.40 6.17
C LEU A 4 -8.75 0.86 6.69
N GLU A 5 -7.71 1.27 5.98
CA GLU A 5 -6.87 2.41 6.39
C GLU A 5 -7.63 3.73 6.34
N ASP A 6 -8.35 3.96 5.24
CA ASP A 6 -9.01 5.24 4.97
C ASP A 6 -10.52 5.13 5.13
N ASN A 7 -11.15 6.22 5.55
CA ASN A 7 -12.59 6.43 5.37
C ASN A 7 -12.88 7.15 4.04
N PHE A 8 -14.16 7.44 3.77
CA PHE A 8 -14.54 8.10 2.52
C PHE A 8 -14.03 9.56 2.47
N GLU A 9 -13.97 10.24 3.62
CA GLU A 9 -13.45 11.60 3.76
C GLU A 9 -11.94 11.67 3.50
N ASP A 10 -11.19 10.61 3.85
CA ASP A 10 -9.76 10.52 3.55
C ASP A 10 -9.52 10.34 2.06
N VAL A 11 -10.27 9.42 1.41
CA VAL A 11 -10.27 9.23 -0.04
C VAL A 11 -10.60 10.54 -0.75
N LEU A 12 -11.67 11.21 -0.33
CA LEU A 12 -12.10 12.50 -0.87
C LEU A 12 -11.01 13.57 -0.69
N GLY A 13 -10.43 13.65 0.51
CA GLY A 13 -9.37 14.58 0.85
C GLY A 13 -8.10 14.36 0.02
N LYS A 14 -7.72 13.11 -0.22
CA LYS A 14 -6.59 12.75 -1.10
C LYS A 14 -6.83 13.21 -2.53
N ALA A 15 -8.02 12.97 -3.08
CA ALA A 15 -8.37 13.40 -4.44
C ALA A 15 -8.44 14.94 -4.57
N LEU A 16 -9.00 15.63 -3.58
CA LEU A 16 -9.02 17.10 -3.53
C LEU A 16 -7.60 17.69 -3.52
N ARG A 17 -6.74 17.21 -2.61
CA ARG A 17 -5.34 17.65 -2.54
C ARG A 17 -4.59 17.36 -3.83
N GLY A 18 -4.80 16.18 -4.41
CA GLY A 18 -4.12 15.72 -5.62
C GLY A 18 -4.53 16.44 -6.90
N THR A 19 -5.81 16.77 -7.04
CA THR A 19 -6.35 17.51 -8.19
C THR A 19 -6.14 19.02 -8.07
N GLY A 20 -6.01 19.54 -6.85
CA GLY A 20 -5.95 20.97 -6.56
C GLY A 20 -7.27 21.71 -6.81
N ILE A 21 -8.38 20.98 -6.97
CA ILE A 21 -9.71 21.56 -7.15
C ILE A 21 -10.16 22.13 -5.80
N SER A 22 -10.53 23.41 -5.78
CA SER A 22 -11.08 24.07 -4.58
C SER A 22 -12.57 23.80 -4.40
N ASP A 23 -13.07 23.97 -3.18
CA ASP A 23 -14.49 23.78 -2.83
C ASP A 23 -15.40 24.64 -3.74
N GLY A 24 -15.06 25.91 -4.00
CA GLY A 24 -15.84 26.77 -4.92
C GLY A 24 -15.82 26.31 -6.39
N ILE A 25 -14.76 25.63 -6.85
CA ILE A 25 -14.77 25.01 -8.20
C ILE A 25 -15.67 23.77 -8.18
N LEU A 26 -15.62 22.96 -7.12
CA LEU A 26 -16.54 21.83 -6.96
C LEU A 26 -18.00 22.27 -6.91
N GLU A 27 -18.33 23.31 -6.14
CA GLU A 27 -19.68 23.88 -6.11
C GLU A 27 -20.12 24.31 -7.50
N PHE A 28 -19.27 25.03 -8.23
CA PHE A 28 -19.57 25.45 -9.60
C PHE A 28 -19.83 24.26 -10.54
N LEU A 29 -19.04 23.18 -10.44
CA LEU A 29 -19.16 22.01 -11.30
C LEU A 29 -20.34 21.10 -10.95
N THR A 30 -20.73 21.04 -9.68
CA THR A 30 -21.63 20.01 -9.15
C THR A 30 -22.95 20.57 -8.61
N GLY A 31 -23.01 21.86 -8.33
CA GLY A 31 -24.09 22.51 -7.61
C GLY A 31 -24.19 22.12 -6.12
N VAL A 32 -23.20 21.41 -5.57
CA VAL A 32 -23.13 21.08 -4.15
C VAL A 32 -22.57 22.28 -3.38
N PRO A 33 -23.29 22.87 -2.41
CA PRO A 33 -22.83 24.06 -1.69
C PRO A 33 -21.51 23.82 -0.95
N GLU A 34 -20.64 24.83 -0.85
CA GLU A 34 -19.36 24.73 -0.11
C GLU A 34 -19.54 24.22 1.33
N ASP A 35 -20.59 24.67 2.04
CA ASP A 35 -20.90 24.18 3.39
C ASP A 35 -21.19 22.66 3.43
N THR A 36 -21.77 22.10 2.36
CA THR A 36 -22.02 20.65 2.24
C THR A 36 -20.73 19.90 1.89
N ILE A 37 -19.87 20.49 1.04
CA ILE A 37 -18.54 19.94 0.73
C ILE A 37 -17.66 19.89 1.99
N ALA A 38 -17.68 20.95 2.81
CA ALA A 38 -16.96 20.99 4.09
C ALA A 38 -17.41 19.87 5.03
N LYS A 39 -18.73 19.64 5.15
CA LYS A 39 -19.29 18.53 5.92
C LYS A 39 -18.82 17.16 5.43
N LEU A 40 -18.81 16.92 4.12
CA LEU A 40 -18.28 15.68 3.56
C LEU A 40 -16.79 15.47 3.92
N LYS A 41 -15.99 16.54 3.91
CA LYS A 41 -14.57 16.50 4.30
C LYS A 41 -14.35 16.24 5.80
N ASP A 42 -15.36 16.52 6.62
CA ASP A 42 -15.38 16.25 8.06
C ASP A 42 -16.05 14.90 8.40
N GLY A 43 -16.38 14.07 7.39
CA GLY A 43 -16.97 12.75 7.57
C GLY A 43 -18.50 12.73 7.73
N GLU A 44 -19.18 13.86 7.57
CA GLU A 44 -20.65 13.91 7.58
C GLU A 44 -21.21 13.47 6.21
N LEU A 45 -21.72 12.23 6.15
CA LEU A 45 -22.23 11.65 4.90
C LEU A 45 -23.54 12.29 4.42
N ASP A 46 -23.48 12.94 3.25
CA ASP A 46 -24.62 13.19 2.36
C ASP A 46 -24.34 12.43 1.05
N GLU A 47 -25.04 11.31 0.82
CA GLU A 47 -24.75 10.42 -0.30
C GLU A 47 -24.94 11.09 -1.66
N ASP A 48 -26.00 11.89 -1.82
CA ASP A 48 -26.27 12.59 -3.07
C ASP A 48 -25.19 13.63 -3.37
N ALA A 49 -24.71 14.34 -2.35
CA ALA A 49 -23.58 15.25 -2.47
C ALA A 49 -22.28 14.50 -2.77
N LEU A 50 -21.99 13.41 -2.06
CA LEU A 50 -20.78 12.60 -2.24
C LEU A 50 -20.66 12.06 -3.67
N ARG A 51 -21.77 11.54 -4.23
CA ARG A 51 -21.83 11.06 -5.61
C ARG A 51 -21.55 12.17 -6.62
N LYS A 52 -22.08 13.36 -6.40
CA LYS A 52 -21.90 14.52 -7.29
C LYS A 52 -20.45 15.01 -7.31
N VAL A 53 -19.77 15.01 -6.16
CA VAL A 53 -18.37 15.48 -6.08
C VAL A 53 -17.34 14.45 -6.55
N ALA A 54 -17.69 13.16 -6.60
CA ALA A 54 -16.78 12.09 -7.00
C ALA A 54 -16.26 12.25 -8.45
N SER A 55 -17.15 12.45 -9.42
CA SER A 55 -16.77 12.44 -10.84
C SER A 55 -15.79 13.56 -11.24
N PRO A 56 -15.99 14.84 -10.82
CA PRO A 56 -14.99 15.90 -11.07
C PRO A 56 -13.61 15.62 -10.47
N LEU A 57 -13.54 14.80 -9.42
CA LEU A 57 -12.29 14.40 -8.76
C LEU A 57 -11.68 13.14 -9.39
N GLY A 58 -12.31 12.57 -10.43
CA GLY A 58 -11.86 11.34 -11.07
C GLY A 58 -12.09 10.08 -10.23
N LEU A 59 -13.03 10.14 -9.27
CA LEU A 59 -13.38 9.01 -8.41
C LEU A 59 -14.62 8.28 -8.93
N ASP A 60 -14.66 6.96 -8.74
CA ASP A 60 -15.89 6.19 -8.89
C ASP A 60 -16.87 6.49 -7.76
N SER A 61 -18.06 6.99 -8.12
CA SER A 61 -19.07 7.37 -7.15
C SER A 61 -19.69 6.19 -6.39
N ASN A 62 -19.79 5.01 -7.01
CA ASN A 62 -20.44 3.87 -6.37
C ASN A 62 -19.53 3.26 -5.31
N THR A 63 -18.26 3.07 -5.63
CA THR A 63 -17.32 2.50 -4.66
C THR A 63 -16.89 3.51 -3.59
N LEU A 64 -16.93 4.82 -3.87
CA LEU A 64 -16.78 5.84 -2.82
C LEU A 64 -17.96 5.80 -1.82
N VAL A 65 -19.19 5.60 -2.31
CA VAL A 65 -20.36 5.41 -1.44
C VAL A 65 -20.31 4.07 -0.71
N GLU A 66 -19.87 3.00 -1.38
CA GLU A 66 -19.60 1.70 -0.74
C GLU A 66 -18.63 1.86 0.43
N ARG A 67 -17.55 2.63 0.25
CA ARG A 67 -16.61 2.97 1.32
C ARG A 67 -17.28 3.75 2.44
N ALA A 68 -18.10 4.76 2.13
CA ALA A 68 -18.80 5.58 3.11
C ALA A 68 -19.79 4.80 3.99
N HIS A 69 -20.36 3.71 3.46
CA HIS A 69 -21.25 2.80 4.21
C HIS A 69 -20.51 1.61 4.82
N GLU A 70 -19.19 1.52 4.66
CA GLU A 70 -18.38 0.35 5.05
C GLU A 70 -18.95 -0.98 4.51
N ALA A 71 -19.51 -0.94 3.30
CA ALA A 71 -20.28 -2.04 2.74
C ALA A 71 -19.43 -3.17 2.14
N TRP A 72 -18.10 -2.98 2.07
CA TRP A 72 -17.15 -3.95 1.55
C TRP A 72 -15.90 -4.06 2.43
N MET A 73 -15.36 -5.27 2.48
CA MET A 73 -14.07 -5.62 3.07
C MET A 73 -13.41 -6.68 2.17
N PRO A 74 -12.07 -6.67 2.02
CA PRO A 74 -11.39 -7.69 1.24
C PRO A 74 -11.52 -9.08 1.88
N GLU A 75 -11.47 -10.10 1.04
CA GLU A 75 -11.40 -11.49 1.50
C GLU A 75 -10.13 -11.73 2.31
N GLN A 76 -10.24 -12.53 3.37
CA GLN A 76 -9.08 -12.86 4.19
C GLN A 76 -8.08 -13.71 3.37
N VAL A 77 -6.86 -13.19 3.23
CA VAL A 77 -5.78 -13.88 2.55
C VAL A 77 -5.01 -14.75 3.56
N GLU A 78 -5.05 -16.06 3.35
CA GLU A 78 -4.19 -17.03 4.02
C GLU A 78 -3.28 -17.68 2.96
N LEU A 79 -1.97 -17.45 3.07
CA LEU A 79 -0.98 -17.96 2.12
C LEU A 79 0.23 -18.48 2.88
N GLU A 80 0.52 -19.78 2.73
CA GLU A 80 1.71 -20.37 3.33
C GLU A 80 2.97 -19.71 2.74
N GLY A 81 3.92 -19.33 3.59
CA GLY A 81 5.10 -18.57 3.18
C GLY A 81 4.93 -17.05 3.26
N LEU A 82 3.77 -16.54 3.72
CA LEU A 82 3.50 -15.11 3.90
C LEU A 82 2.86 -14.84 5.28
N ARG A 83 3.32 -13.80 5.97
CA ARG A 83 2.71 -13.32 7.22
C ARG A 83 2.70 -11.80 7.27
N GLN A 84 1.53 -11.23 7.56
CA GLN A 84 1.36 -9.82 7.89
C GLN A 84 1.49 -9.60 9.40
N PHE A 85 2.19 -8.54 9.80
CA PHE A 85 2.23 -8.03 11.16
C PHE A 85 1.74 -6.58 11.16
N ASN A 86 1.06 -6.19 12.23
CA ASN A 86 0.49 -4.86 12.39
C ASN A 86 1.13 -4.20 13.61
N THR A 87 1.65 -3.00 13.41
CA THR A 87 2.34 -2.22 14.44
C THR A 87 1.67 -0.86 14.57
N VAL A 88 1.66 -0.30 15.78
CA VAL A 88 0.99 0.99 16.03
C VAL A 88 1.98 2.12 15.78
N TYR A 89 1.57 3.13 15.03
CA TYR A 89 2.30 4.39 14.86
C TYR A 89 1.32 5.55 15.06
N ASP A 90 1.40 6.19 16.22
CA ASP A 90 0.44 7.21 16.66
C ASP A 90 -1.02 6.71 16.55
N ASP A 91 -1.81 7.26 15.64
CA ASP A 91 -3.21 6.89 15.36
C ASP A 91 -3.39 5.91 14.20
N MET A 92 -2.30 5.51 13.54
CA MET A 92 -2.30 4.62 12.38
C MET A 92 -1.77 3.21 12.73
N ILE A 93 -2.12 2.24 11.88
CA ILE A 93 -1.58 0.88 11.93
C ILE A 93 -0.69 0.67 10.70
N VAL A 94 0.56 0.34 10.93
CA VAL A 94 1.57 0.14 9.89
C VAL A 94 1.91 -1.34 9.80
N ASN A 95 1.99 -1.82 8.57
CA ASN A 95 2.25 -3.21 8.26
C ASN A 95 3.73 -3.46 7.98
N ASN A 96 4.19 -4.63 8.42
CA ASN A 96 5.35 -5.29 7.83
C ASN A 96 5.00 -6.72 7.45
N TYR A 97 5.75 -7.27 6.50
CA TYR A 97 5.46 -8.60 5.95
C TYR A 97 6.69 -9.48 5.98
N LEU A 98 6.55 -10.67 6.56
CA LEU A 98 7.54 -11.73 6.45
C LEU A 98 7.14 -12.68 5.32
N VAL A 99 8.06 -12.90 4.39
CA VAL A 99 7.92 -13.90 3.33
C VAL A 99 9.06 -14.90 3.42
N TRP A 100 8.77 -16.18 3.21
CA TRP A 100 9.80 -17.20 3.23
C TRP A 100 9.58 -18.30 2.19
N ASP A 101 10.68 -18.82 1.68
CA ASP A 101 10.68 -20.02 0.86
C ASP A 101 10.46 -21.26 1.76
N LEU A 102 9.44 -22.05 1.45
CA LEU A 102 9.13 -23.27 2.19
C LEU A 102 10.24 -24.33 2.05
N ALA A 103 10.96 -24.33 0.93
CA ALA A 103 11.99 -25.31 0.63
C ALA A 103 13.33 -24.98 1.30
N SER A 104 13.86 -23.77 1.08
CA SER A 104 15.17 -23.38 1.61
C SER A 104 15.14 -22.84 3.04
N LYS A 105 13.97 -22.39 3.52
CA LYS A 105 13.79 -21.62 4.77
C LYS A 105 14.42 -20.21 4.73
N GLU A 106 14.93 -19.75 3.59
CA GLU A 106 15.31 -18.36 3.43
C GLU A 106 14.08 -17.45 3.50
N ALA A 107 14.24 -16.31 4.15
CA ALA A 107 13.18 -15.36 4.40
C ALA A 107 13.61 -13.92 4.09
N ALA A 108 12.62 -13.11 3.75
CA ALA A 108 12.76 -11.68 3.57
C ALA A 108 11.68 -10.95 4.36
N LEU A 109 12.07 -9.84 4.98
CA LEU A 109 11.15 -8.90 5.61
C LEU A 109 10.92 -7.73 4.65
N PHE A 110 9.67 -7.28 4.54
CA PHE A 110 9.29 -6.11 3.76
C PHE A 110 8.75 -5.04 4.70
N ASP A 111 9.47 -3.92 4.74
CA ASP A 111 9.37 -2.87 5.77
C ASP A 111 9.53 -3.42 7.19
N THR A 112 9.68 -2.54 8.18
CA THR A 112 9.79 -2.96 9.60
C THR A 112 8.56 -2.61 10.42
N GLY A 113 7.69 -1.74 9.89
CA GLY A 113 6.74 -1.03 10.74
C GLY A 113 7.49 -0.29 11.86
N THR A 114 6.78 -0.08 12.98
CA THR A 114 7.36 0.52 14.19
C THR A 114 8.03 -0.49 15.11
N ASP A 115 7.74 -1.78 14.93
CA ASP A 115 8.24 -2.88 15.77
C ASP A 115 8.30 -4.19 14.95
N ALA A 116 9.51 -4.66 14.67
CA ALA A 116 9.75 -5.90 13.93
C ALA A 116 9.82 -7.14 14.84
N SER A 117 9.65 -7.00 16.16
CA SER A 117 9.82 -8.10 17.12
C SER A 117 8.90 -9.29 16.85
N GLY A 118 7.68 -9.05 16.37
CA GLY A 118 6.76 -10.11 15.97
C GLY A 118 7.28 -10.95 14.80
N ALA A 119 7.80 -10.28 13.76
CA ALA A 119 8.39 -10.95 12.61
C ALA A 119 9.68 -11.70 12.98
N LEU A 120 10.57 -11.07 13.75
CA LEU A 120 11.79 -11.71 14.24
C LEU A 120 11.50 -12.89 15.18
N GLY A 121 10.43 -12.80 15.97
CA GLY A 121 9.93 -13.91 16.78
C GLY A 121 9.55 -15.11 15.92
N LEU A 122 8.78 -14.87 14.85
CA LEU A 122 8.37 -15.93 13.92
C LEU A 122 9.55 -16.52 13.12
N VAL A 123 10.54 -15.70 12.75
CA VAL A 123 11.80 -16.16 12.15
C VAL A 123 12.48 -17.19 13.04
N ASN A 124 12.60 -16.89 14.34
CA ASN A 124 13.19 -17.83 15.31
C ASN A 124 12.33 -19.08 15.53
N GLU A 125 11.01 -18.91 15.65
CA GLU A 125 10.06 -20.01 15.88
C GLU A 125 10.10 -21.04 14.76
N LEU A 126 10.12 -20.57 13.51
CA LEU A 126 10.07 -21.43 12.32
C LEU A 126 11.45 -21.87 11.83
N GLY A 127 12.53 -21.38 12.46
CA GLY A 127 13.91 -21.66 12.07
C GLY A 127 14.26 -21.13 10.68
N LEU A 128 13.79 -19.92 10.36
CA LEU A 128 14.03 -19.26 9.09
C LEU A 128 15.40 -18.56 9.06
N GLU A 129 15.99 -18.48 7.87
CA GLU A 129 17.19 -17.68 7.62
C GLU A 129 16.76 -16.33 7.01
N LEU A 130 16.69 -15.29 7.83
CA LEU A 130 16.33 -13.95 7.36
C LEU A 130 17.50 -13.33 6.59
N THR A 131 17.44 -13.34 5.26
CA THR A 131 18.54 -12.93 4.37
C THR A 131 18.38 -11.51 3.83
N HIS A 132 17.14 -10.99 3.74
CA HIS A 132 16.88 -9.68 3.14
C HIS A 132 15.90 -8.83 3.97
N LEU A 133 16.12 -7.52 3.95
CA LEU A 133 15.14 -6.50 4.33
C LEU A 133 14.89 -5.60 3.12
N PHE A 134 13.71 -5.70 2.52
CA PHE A 134 13.29 -4.85 1.41
C PHE A 134 12.48 -3.68 1.96
N LEU A 135 12.88 -2.44 1.65
CA LEU A 135 12.15 -1.24 2.06
C LEU A 135 11.34 -0.70 0.88
N THR A 136 10.04 -0.51 1.05
CA THR A 136 9.17 0.04 0.00
C THR A 136 9.48 1.51 -0.26
N HIS A 137 9.71 2.28 0.81
CA HIS A 137 10.09 3.68 0.80
C HIS A 137 10.69 4.10 2.18
N THR A 138 10.85 5.41 2.43
CA THR A 138 11.65 5.92 3.57
C THR A 138 10.86 6.62 4.65
N HIS A 139 9.53 6.55 4.64
CA HIS A 139 8.78 7.13 5.75
C HIS A 139 9.10 6.37 7.03
N LEU A 140 9.14 7.13 8.13
CA LEU A 140 9.75 6.68 9.38
C LEU A 140 9.07 5.44 9.91
N ASP A 141 7.75 5.42 9.83
CA ASP A 141 6.87 4.34 10.23
C ASP A 141 7.13 3.01 9.48
N HIS A 142 7.71 3.05 8.28
CA HIS A 142 8.10 1.85 7.52
C HIS A 142 9.52 1.35 7.84
N ILE A 143 10.39 2.20 8.39
CA ILE A 143 11.81 1.90 8.58
C ILE A 143 12.28 2.00 10.03
N MET A 144 11.36 2.27 10.96
CA MET A 144 11.69 2.68 12.33
C MET A 144 12.54 1.63 13.05
N ASP A 145 12.20 0.35 12.91
CA ASP A 145 12.85 -0.75 13.61
C ASP A 145 13.92 -1.47 12.77
N ARG A 146 14.38 -0.81 11.70
CA ARG A 146 15.44 -1.31 10.81
C ARG A 146 16.69 -1.77 11.57
N ALA A 147 17.12 -1.01 12.58
CA ALA A 147 18.32 -1.34 13.35
C ALA A 147 18.20 -2.68 14.09
N ALA A 148 17.00 -3.03 14.60
CA ALA A 148 16.77 -4.30 15.25
C ALA A 148 16.83 -5.48 14.25
N VAL A 149 16.28 -5.28 13.06
CA VAL A 149 16.34 -6.27 11.97
C VAL A 149 17.77 -6.50 11.50
N GLU A 150 18.55 -5.44 11.30
CA GLU A 150 19.96 -5.55 10.90
C GLU A 150 20.83 -6.17 12.00
N ALA A 151 20.51 -5.92 13.28
CA ALA A 151 21.19 -6.55 14.40
C ALA A 151 20.87 -8.05 14.52
N HIS A 152 19.71 -8.50 14.04
CA HIS A 152 19.30 -9.90 14.07
C HIS A 152 20.19 -10.79 13.17
N ASN A 153 20.58 -10.30 11.99
CA ASN A 153 21.51 -10.98 11.10
C ASN A 153 22.51 -9.98 10.48
N PRO A 154 23.78 -9.94 10.93
CA PRO A 154 24.79 -9.04 10.39
C PRO A 154 25.14 -9.25 8.90
N LYS A 155 24.68 -10.34 8.28
CA LYS A 155 24.87 -10.64 6.85
C LYS A 155 23.65 -10.30 6.00
N LEU A 156 22.54 -9.88 6.61
CA LEU A 156 21.33 -9.52 5.89
C LEU A 156 21.59 -8.32 4.97
N GLU A 157 21.00 -8.38 3.78
CA GLU A 157 21.02 -7.28 2.82
C GLU A 157 19.79 -6.40 3.02
N THR A 158 20.00 -5.17 3.51
CA THR A 158 18.95 -4.14 3.51
C THR A 158 18.94 -3.45 2.14
N LEU A 159 17.84 -3.57 1.41
CA LEU A 159 17.66 -3.14 0.03
C LEU A 159 16.64 -2.01 -0.08
N ILE A 160 16.99 -1.00 -0.86
CA ILE A 160 16.08 0.12 -1.16
C ILE A 160 16.34 0.68 -2.55
N SER A 161 15.31 1.29 -3.15
CA SER A 161 15.45 2.01 -4.41
C SER A 161 16.54 3.08 -4.32
N GLY A 162 17.38 3.17 -5.34
CA GLY A 162 18.41 4.21 -5.43
C GLY A 162 17.87 5.63 -5.55
N LEU A 163 16.55 5.78 -5.72
CA LEU A 163 15.83 7.06 -5.73
C LEU A 163 15.42 7.53 -4.33
N GLU A 164 15.64 6.70 -3.30
CA GLU A 164 15.30 7.01 -1.92
C GLU A 164 16.53 7.39 -1.07
N PRO A 165 16.42 8.39 -0.17
CA PRO A 165 17.53 8.85 0.64
C PRO A 165 17.68 8.04 1.94
N VAL A 166 18.19 6.81 1.84
CA VAL A 166 18.55 5.99 3.01
C VAL A 166 20.03 5.67 3.02
N GLU A 167 20.67 5.88 4.18
CA GLU A 167 22.08 5.56 4.42
C GLU A 167 22.23 4.12 4.90
N GLY A 168 23.35 3.48 4.55
CA GLY A 168 23.68 2.12 5.01
C GLY A 168 22.87 0.99 4.36
N ALA A 169 21.97 1.29 3.41
CA ALA A 169 21.24 0.31 2.63
C ALA A 169 21.87 0.13 1.24
N ILE A 170 21.79 -1.09 0.70
CA ILE A 170 22.17 -1.42 -0.67
C ILE A 170 21.12 -0.84 -1.61
N ARG A 171 21.58 -0.08 -2.61
CA ARG A 171 20.72 0.62 -3.56
C ARG A 171 20.56 -0.19 -4.84
N PHE A 172 19.32 -0.40 -5.25
CA PHE A 172 18.98 -1.03 -6.53
C PHE A 172 18.36 -0.04 -7.51
N GLN A 173 18.25 -0.44 -8.78
CA GLN A 173 17.48 0.29 -9.78
C GLN A 173 16.11 -0.38 -10.01
N PRO A 174 15.05 0.40 -10.30
CA PRO A 174 13.78 -0.19 -10.68
C PRO A 174 13.92 -1.18 -11.84
N GLY A 175 13.27 -2.34 -11.71
CA GLY A 175 13.38 -3.46 -12.66
C GLY A 175 14.42 -4.51 -12.27
N ASP A 176 15.26 -4.26 -11.25
CA ASP A 176 16.14 -5.27 -10.68
C ASP A 176 15.32 -6.42 -10.07
N VAL A 177 15.93 -7.61 -10.07
CA VAL A 177 15.32 -8.87 -9.61
C VAL A 177 16.26 -9.55 -8.61
N PHE A 178 15.69 -10.01 -7.51
CA PHE A 178 16.35 -10.69 -6.40
C PHE A 178 15.81 -12.10 -6.22
N SER A 179 16.49 -12.89 -5.40
CA SER A 179 16.05 -14.23 -5.04
C SER A 179 16.11 -14.41 -3.53
N VAL A 180 15.07 -15.04 -2.99
CA VAL A 180 14.98 -15.46 -1.59
C VAL A 180 14.70 -16.96 -1.63
N GLY A 181 15.75 -17.77 -1.48
CA GLY A 181 15.70 -19.18 -1.86
C GLY A 181 15.26 -19.37 -3.31
N THR A 182 14.15 -20.08 -3.50
CA THR A 182 13.52 -20.28 -4.83
C THR A 182 12.53 -19.19 -5.23
N LEU A 183 12.20 -18.26 -4.34
CA LEU A 183 11.28 -17.15 -4.64
C LEU A 183 11.98 -16.09 -5.48
N GLN A 184 11.29 -15.58 -6.50
CA GLN A 184 11.76 -14.46 -7.32
C GLN A 184 11.08 -13.17 -6.88
N VAL A 185 11.87 -12.15 -6.55
CA VAL A 185 11.37 -10.83 -6.13
C VAL A 185 11.78 -9.80 -7.18
N SER A 186 10.81 -9.27 -7.93
CA SER A 186 11.04 -8.24 -8.95
C SER A 186 10.54 -6.87 -8.48
N THR A 187 11.27 -5.81 -8.84
CA THR A 187 10.95 -4.44 -8.39
C THR A 187 10.19 -3.66 -9.46
N ARG A 188 9.18 -2.90 -9.05
CA ARG A 188 8.41 -1.98 -9.90
C ARG A 188 8.33 -0.60 -9.26
N LEU A 189 8.59 0.46 -10.04
CA LEU A 189 8.57 1.83 -9.53
C LEU A 189 7.13 2.35 -9.44
N THR A 190 6.59 2.40 -8.22
CA THR A 190 5.26 2.95 -7.91
C THR A 190 5.40 4.33 -7.26
N LYS A 191 6.10 5.23 -7.96
CA LYS A 191 6.41 6.58 -7.47
C LYS A 191 5.14 7.42 -7.33
N GLY A 192 5.22 8.42 -6.45
CA GLY A 192 4.20 9.46 -6.32
C GLY A 192 3.88 9.76 -4.87
N HIS A 193 3.83 8.74 -4.02
CA HIS A 193 3.85 8.89 -2.57
C HIS A 193 5.23 9.35 -2.07
N SER A 194 6.27 8.65 -2.52
CA SER A 194 7.67 9.03 -2.38
C SER A 194 8.39 8.98 -3.74
N PRO A 195 9.62 9.53 -3.87
CA PRO A 195 10.33 9.58 -5.15
C PRO A 195 10.72 8.20 -5.70
N GLY A 196 11.01 7.25 -4.80
CA GLY A 196 11.48 5.92 -5.13
C GLY A 196 10.61 4.79 -4.59
N ALA A 197 9.36 5.07 -4.20
CA ALA A 197 8.39 4.07 -3.76
C ALA A 197 8.39 2.87 -4.71
N THR A 198 8.61 1.69 -4.14
CA THR A 198 8.79 0.45 -4.90
C THR A 198 7.77 -0.59 -4.47
N SER A 199 7.08 -1.16 -5.45
CA SER A 199 6.32 -2.39 -5.28
C SER A 199 7.18 -3.60 -5.61
N TYR A 200 7.17 -4.61 -4.74
CA TYR A 200 7.93 -5.85 -4.93
C TYR A 200 6.99 -6.99 -5.30
N VAL A 201 7.12 -7.51 -6.52
CA VAL A 201 6.32 -8.62 -7.03
C VAL A 201 7.07 -9.93 -6.81
N ILE A 202 6.46 -10.83 -6.05
CA ILE A 202 7.01 -12.08 -5.56
C ILE A 202 6.32 -13.25 -6.26
N ASN A 203 7.12 -14.07 -6.93
CA ASN A 203 6.69 -15.32 -7.56
C ASN A 203 7.33 -16.53 -6.86
N GLY A 204 6.62 -17.66 -6.85
CA GLY A 204 7.08 -18.92 -6.26
C GLY A 204 6.27 -19.39 -5.03
N LEU A 205 5.42 -18.52 -4.47
CA LEU A 205 4.40 -18.91 -3.50
C LEU A 205 3.20 -19.57 -4.20
N GLY A 206 2.22 -20.05 -3.42
CA GLY A 206 1.00 -20.68 -3.97
C GLY A 206 0.17 -19.81 -4.92
N ARG A 207 0.36 -18.49 -4.88
CA ARG A 207 -0.15 -17.48 -5.83
C ARG A 207 0.78 -16.25 -5.82
N PRO A 208 0.76 -15.39 -6.86
CA PRO A 208 1.57 -14.18 -6.89
C PRO A 208 1.23 -13.23 -5.75
N VAL A 209 2.24 -12.54 -5.21
CA VAL A 209 2.11 -11.53 -4.16
C VAL A 209 2.83 -10.26 -4.58
N ALA A 210 2.29 -9.10 -4.25
CA ALA A 210 2.96 -7.81 -4.42
C ALA A 210 2.94 -7.02 -3.11
N MET A 211 4.13 -6.69 -2.60
CA MET A 211 4.30 -5.74 -1.50
C MET A 211 4.22 -4.35 -2.10
N VAL A 212 3.16 -3.60 -1.80
CA VAL A 212 2.88 -2.33 -2.48
C VAL A 212 3.14 -1.10 -1.61
N GLY A 213 3.45 -1.28 -0.33
CA GLY A 213 3.67 -0.17 0.61
C GLY A 213 2.55 0.85 0.51
N ASP A 214 2.93 2.12 0.39
CA ASP A 214 1.98 3.24 0.31
C ASP A 214 1.59 3.62 -1.12
N ALA A 215 1.84 2.75 -2.08
CA ALA A 215 1.30 2.93 -3.42
C ALA A 215 -0.23 2.75 -3.42
N LEU A 216 -0.72 1.70 -2.76
CA LEU A 216 -2.14 1.31 -2.79
C LEU A 216 -2.57 0.75 -1.43
N PHE A 217 -3.80 1.05 -1.01
CA PHE A 217 -4.43 0.47 0.18
C PHE A 217 -5.75 -0.19 -0.24
N ALA A 218 -6.29 -1.10 0.59
CA ALA A 218 -7.59 -1.67 0.31
C ALA A 218 -8.67 -0.57 0.19
N GLN A 219 -9.35 -0.51 -0.95
CA GLN A 219 -10.33 0.54 -1.30
C GLN A 219 -9.79 1.99 -1.35
N SER A 220 -8.47 2.19 -1.45
CA SER A 220 -7.86 3.53 -1.47
C SER A 220 -6.43 3.53 -2.05
N MET A 221 -5.69 4.62 -1.88
CA MET A 221 -4.27 4.72 -2.22
C MET A 221 -3.54 5.60 -1.20
N GLY A 222 -2.21 5.48 -1.12
CA GLY A 222 -1.42 6.44 -0.36
C GLY A 222 -1.49 7.83 -0.99
N GLY A 223 -1.27 8.86 -0.17
CA GLY A 223 -1.28 10.23 -0.66
C GLY A 223 -0.15 10.46 -1.67
N GLY A 224 -0.46 10.99 -2.85
CA GLY A 224 0.52 11.32 -3.89
C GLY A 224 1.33 12.59 -3.60
N MET A 225 2.00 12.65 -2.45
CA MET A 225 2.68 13.85 -1.92
C MET A 225 3.78 14.40 -2.82
N ILE A 226 4.49 13.53 -3.54
CA ILE A 226 5.50 13.93 -4.54
C ILE A 226 4.82 14.25 -5.88
N SER A 227 3.89 13.39 -6.30
CA SER A 227 3.16 13.57 -7.56
C SER A 227 1.91 12.70 -7.58
N TYR A 228 0.74 13.32 -7.45
CA TYR A 228 -0.55 12.64 -7.52
C TYR A 228 -0.80 12.00 -8.88
N GLN A 229 -0.43 12.68 -9.97
CA GLN A 229 -0.55 12.15 -11.33
C GLN A 229 0.31 10.90 -11.52
N ASP A 230 1.54 10.91 -11.01
CA ASP A 230 2.42 9.75 -11.08
C ASP A 230 1.94 8.59 -10.21
N ALA A 231 1.43 8.86 -9.00
CA ALA A 231 0.88 7.81 -8.13
C ALA A 231 -0.27 7.07 -8.85
N LEU A 232 -1.19 7.84 -9.44
CA LEU A 232 -2.28 7.31 -10.25
C LEU A 232 -1.81 6.58 -11.52
N ALA A 233 -0.80 7.10 -12.22
CA ALA A 233 -0.31 6.50 -13.46
C ALA A 233 0.50 5.22 -13.22
N THR A 234 1.36 5.21 -12.20
CA THR A 234 2.21 4.06 -11.89
C THR A 234 1.44 2.94 -11.21
N ASN A 235 0.46 3.23 -10.35
CA ASN A 235 -0.43 2.17 -9.84
C ASN A 235 -1.14 1.45 -11.00
N ARG A 236 -1.57 2.18 -12.03
CA ARG A 236 -2.15 1.58 -13.25
C ARG A 236 -1.15 0.72 -14.01
N SER A 237 0.03 1.23 -14.32
CA SER A 237 1.00 0.51 -15.16
C SER A 237 1.72 -0.63 -14.44
N GLU A 238 1.95 -0.48 -13.12
CA GLU A 238 2.79 -1.39 -12.34
C GLU A 238 2.01 -2.34 -11.45
N ILE A 239 0.84 -1.96 -10.93
CA ILE A 239 0.04 -2.82 -10.04
C ILE A 239 -1.13 -3.43 -10.81
N PHE A 240 -1.97 -2.62 -11.49
CA PHE A 240 -3.18 -3.14 -12.15
C PHE A 240 -2.94 -3.98 -13.42
N THR A 241 -1.69 -4.03 -13.91
CA THR A 241 -1.24 -4.95 -14.97
C THR A 241 -0.90 -6.35 -14.47
N LEU A 242 -0.84 -6.56 -13.15
CA LEU A 242 -0.70 -7.88 -12.54
C LEU A 242 -1.97 -8.72 -12.72
N GLN A 243 -1.86 -10.03 -12.45
CA GLN A 243 -3.00 -10.95 -12.50
C GLN A 243 -4.01 -10.60 -11.40
N ASP A 244 -5.30 -10.74 -11.68
CA ASP A 244 -6.37 -10.34 -10.75
C ASP A 244 -6.28 -11.07 -9.40
N ASP A 245 -5.76 -12.30 -9.37
CA ASP A 245 -5.54 -13.09 -8.16
C ASP A 245 -4.25 -12.74 -7.38
N THR A 246 -3.46 -11.77 -7.85
CA THR A 246 -2.25 -11.33 -7.16
C THR A 246 -2.64 -10.69 -5.82
N VAL A 247 -2.10 -11.22 -4.71
CA VAL A 247 -2.28 -10.61 -3.38
C VAL A 247 -1.56 -9.28 -3.36
N LEU A 248 -2.23 -8.24 -2.87
CA LEU A 248 -1.62 -6.94 -2.59
C LEU A 248 -1.43 -6.80 -1.08
N CYS A 249 -0.20 -6.51 -0.69
CA CYS A 249 0.24 -6.35 0.69
C CYS A 249 0.57 -4.86 0.92
N PRO A 250 -0.41 -4.06 1.38
CA PRO A 250 -0.25 -2.62 1.56
C PRO A 250 0.55 -2.26 2.81
N GLY A 251 1.10 -1.04 2.81
CA GLY A 251 1.74 -0.44 3.98
C GLY A 251 0.80 -0.30 5.18
N HIS A 252 -0.49 -0.14 4.91
CA HIS A 252 -1.53 0.06 5.90
C HIS A 252 -2.81 -0.71 5.56
N GLY A 253 -3.62 -1.03 6.56
CA GLY A 253 -4.88 -1.79 6.38
C GLY A 253 -4.69 -3.28 6.02
N PRO A 254 -5.77 -3.98 5.64
CA PRO A 254 -5.71 -5.41 5.31
C PRO A 254 -5.11 -5.66 3.92
N MET A 255 -4.63 -6.89 3.70
CA MET A 255 -4.35 -7.39 2.36
C MET A 255 -5.62 -7.41 1.49
N THR A 256 -5.42 -7.27 0.18
CA THR A 256 -6.47 -7.28 -0.86
C THR A 256 -5.91 -8.00 -2.10
N THR A 257 -6.57 -7.89 -3.24
CA THR A 257 -6.11 -8.40 -4.52
C THR A 257 -6.25 -7.38 -5.64
N VAL A 258 -5.52 -7.58 -6.73
CA VAL A 258 -5.66 -6.74 -7.93
C VAL A 258 -7.10 -6.74 -8.44
N GLY A 259 -7.76 -7.91 -8.44
CA GLY A 259 -9.16 -8.04 -8.86
C GLY A 259 -10.12 -7.32 -7.93
N GLU A 260 -9.93 -7.43 -6.61
CA GLU A 260 -10.72 -6.69 -5.63
C GLU A 260 -10.54 -5.18 -5.79
N GLU A 261 -9.31 -4.69 -5.95
CA GLU A 261 -9.08 -3.25 -6.10
C GLU A 261 -9.61 -2.72 -7.43
N LYS A 262 -9.55 -3.50 -8.52
CA LYS A 262 -10.26 -3.16 -9.77
C LYS A 262 -11.75 -3.00 -9.53
N ALA A 263 -12.37 -3.87 -8.73
CA ALA A 263 -13.80 -3.84 -8.43
C ALA A 263 -14.20 -2.77 -7.40
N HIS A 264 -13.37 -2.47 -6.38
CA HIS A 264 -13.77 -1.69 -5.21
C HIS A 264 -13.00 -0.38 -5.00
N ASN A 265 -11.85 -0.17 -5.62
CA ASN A 265 -11.07 1.06 -5.39
C ASN A 265 -11.68 2.28 -6.13
N PRO A 266 -12.00 3.39 -5.46
CA PRO A 266 -12.62 4.57 -6.05
C PRO A 266 -11.68 5.37 -6.96
N PHE A 267 -10.36 5.27 -6.82
CA PHE A 267 -9.41 6.03 -7.64
C PHE A 267 -9.27 5.54 -9.09
N TYR A 268 -9.86 4.38 -9.40
CA TYR A 268 -9.72 3.71 -10.70
C TYR A 268 -11.08 3.35 -11.32
N PRO A 269 -11.92 4.36 -11.64
CA PRO A 269 -13.25 4.16 -12.19
C PRO A 269 -13.27 3.41 -13.53
N GLU A 270 -12.17 3.41 -14.28
CA GLU A 270 -12.08 2.73 -15.58
C GLU A 270 -12.07 1.20 -15.51
N PHE A 271 -11.97 0.61 -14.32
CA PHE A 271 -12.05 -0.85 -14.11
C PHE A 271 -13.44 -1.34 -13.68
N LYS A 272 -14.44 -0.44 -13.59
CA LYS A 272 -15.82 -0.76 -13.20
C LYS A 272 -16.71 -1.11 -14.40
#